data_AF-A0A956RAI9-F1
#
_entry.id   AF-A0A956RAI9-F1
#
_cell.length_a   1.000
_cell.length_b   1.000
_cell.length_c   1.000
_cell.angle_alpha   90.00
_cell.angle_beta   90.00
_cell.angle_gamma   90.00
#
_symmetry.space_group_name_H-M   'P 1'
#
loop_
_entity.id
_entity.type
_entity.pdbx_description
1 polymer ?
#
loop_
_entity_poly.entity_id
_entity_poly.type
_entity_poly.pdbx_seq_one_letter_code
_entity_poly.pdbx_strand_id
1 'polypeptide(L)'
;MPPSPDAPEAGSSRDRGWRVVQAQFLQSAPSVEACPPGDRPEIAIAGRSNVGKSSLLNALVGQRGLARVSRTPGRTQLLNVFELTLAGPGGARRTLRCVDLPGYGFAAARREVRQGFAPMIEGYLAEREALRALVLLVDARRGELSDLDQQLLEFASDHQRPTLLVITKADKLGAAARGLVRRRLADSVGVAPRDVLLTSASTGLGLQGPDGLAADLAALCEPEPA
;
A
#
# COMPACT_ATOMS: atom_id res chain seq x y z
N MET A 1 41.95 3.62 -43.08
CA MET A 1 41.76 3.59 -41.63
C MET A 1 40.66 2.60 -41.31
N PRO A 2 40.91 1.53 -40.55
CA PRO A 2 39.85 0.66 -40.07
C PRO A 2 39.01 1.42 -39.02
N PRO A 3 37.69 1.18 -38.91
CA PRO A 3 36.92 1.69 -37.79
C PRO A 3 37.33 1.02 -36.48
N SER A 4 37.47 1.82 -35.43
CA SER A 4 37.88 1.43 -34.07
C SER A 4 36.93 0.43 -33.39
N PRO A 5 37.44 -0.51 -32.56
CA PRO A 5 36.66 -1.54 -31.89
C PRO A 5 36.20 -1.13 -30.47
N ASP A 6 35.64 0.07 -30.33
CA ASP A 6 35.08 0.54 -29.05
C ASP A 6 33.72 1.21 -29.29
N ALA A 7 32.75 0.38 -29.71
CA ALA A 7 31.36 0.65 -29.36
C ALA A 7 31.11 -0.07 -28.03
N PRO A 8 30.60 0.60 -26.99
CA PRO A 8 30.23 -0.10 -25.77
C PRO A 8 29.12 -1.09 -26.12
N GLU A 9 29.43 -2.38 -25.98
CA GLU A 9 28.46 -3.45 -26.02
C GLU A 9 27.32 -3.12 -25.05
N ALA A 10 26.09 -3.19 -25.54
CA ALA A 10 24.88 -2.99 -24.77
C ALA A 10 24.71 -4.12 -23.73
N GLY A 11 25.44 -4.03 -22.62
CA GLY A 11 25.30 -4.88 -21.45
C GLY A 11 23.96 -4.67 -20.74
N SER A 12 23.08 -5.66 -20.86
CA SER A 12 22.08 -6.15 -19.89
C SER A 12 21.56 -5.19 -18.78
N SER A 13 20.47 -4.46 -19.03
CA SER A 13 19.69 -3.77 -17.97
C SER A 13 18.39 -4.49 -17.54
N ARG A 14 18.41 -5.83 -17.48
CA ARG A 14 17.22 -6.68 -17.27
C ARG A 14 16.90 -7.09 -15.81
N ASP A 15 17.65 -6.63 -14.80
CA ASP A 15 17.30 -6.83 -13.38
C ASP A 15 16.72 -5.57 -12.72
N ARG A 16 15.49 -5.20 -13.10
CA ARG A 16 14.80 -4.02 -12.54
C ARG A 16 13.68 -4.40 -11.57
N GLY A 17 14.02 -5.05 -10.45
CA GLY A 17 13.13 -5.26 -9.30
C GLY A 17 11.70 -5.67 -9.63
N TRP A 18 10.75 -5.34 -8.74
CA TRP A 18 9.33 -5.52 -9.00
C TRP A 18 8.65 -4.22 -9.41
N ARG A 19 7.65 -4.35 -10.28
CA ARG A 19 6.80 -3.23 -10.74
C ARG A 19 5.40 -3.70 -11.04
N VAL A 20 4.42 -2.83 -10.80
CA VAL A 20 3.06 -3.06 -11.28
C VAL A 20 2.98 -2.66 -12.76
N VAL A 21 2.56 -3.60 -13.61
CA VAL A 21 2.52 -3.42 -15.07
C VAL A 21 1.10 -3.32 -15.60
N GLN A 22 0.11 -3.76 -14.83
CA GLN A 22 -1.30 -3.65 -15.17
C GLN A 22 -2.12 -3.55 -13.89
N ALA A 23 -3.21 -2.79 -13.97
CA ALA A 23 -4.19 -2.68 -12.92
C ALA A 23 -5.59 -2.55 -13.52
N GLN A 24 -6.56 -3.18 -12.86
CA GLN A 24 -7.95 -3.16 -13.27
C GLN A 24 -8.84 -2.94 -12.05
N PHE A 25 -9.73 -1.97 -12.12
CA PHE A 25 -10.81 -1.84 -11.14
C PHE A 25 -11.83 -2.95 -11.38
N LEU A 26 -12.11 -3.75 -10.35
CA LEU A 26 -13.10 -4.83 -10.43
C LEU A 26 -14.47 -4.32 -9.99
N GLN A 27 -14.57 -3.85 -8.74
CA GLN A 27 -15.82 -3.38 -8.17
C GLN A 27 -15.64 -2.56 -6.89
N SER A 28 -16.70 -1.86 -6.51
CA SER A 28 -16.86 -1.26 -5.18
C SER A 28 -17.88 -2.07 -4.39
N ALA A 29 -17.44 -2.80 -3.38
CA ALA A 29 -18.30 -3.65 -2.57
C ALA A 29 -18.84 -2.88 -1.35
N PRO A 30 -20.16 -2.91 -1.08
CA PRO A 30 -20.77 -2.27 0.08
C PRO A 30 -20.61 -3.06 1.39
N SER A 31 -20.08 -4.27 1.33
CA SER A 31 -19.81 -5.13 2.49
C SER A 31 -18.72 -6.16 2.13
N VAL A 32 -18.24 -6.92 3.13
CA VAL A 32 -17.20 -7.94 2.94
C VAL A 32 -17.73 -9.11 2.10
N GLU A 33 -18.99 -9.48 2.29
CA GLU A 33 -19.67 -10.58 1.58
C GLU A 33 -19.92 -10.23 0.11
N ALA A 34 -20.04 -8.93 -0.19
CA ALA A 34 -20.20 -8.44 -1.55
C ALA A 34 -18.86 -8.33 -2.30
N CYS A 35 -17.72 -8.61 -1.67
CA CYS A 35 -16.42 -8.69 -2.36
C CYS A 35 -16.38 -9.86 -3.35
N PRO A 36 -15.48 -9.83 -4.36
CA PRO A 36 -15.33 -10.97 -5.26
C PRO A 36 -14.94 -12.24 -4.49
N PRO A 37 -15.06 -13.44 -5.07
CA PRO A 37 -14.61 -14.68 -4.43
C PRO A 37 -13.15 -14.58 -3.95
N GLY A 38 -12.77 -15.19 -2.83
CA GLY A 38 -11.40 -15.13 -2.28
C GLY A 38 -10.35 -15.96 -3.02
N ASP A 39 -10.40 -16.01 -4.35
CA ASP A 39 -9.59 -16.88 -5.23
C ASP A 39 -8.19 -16.33 -5.57
N ARG A 40 -7.83 -15.16 -5.03
CA ARG A 40 -6.53 -14.51 -5.21
C ARG A 40 -6.03 -13.92 -3.90
N PRO A 41 -4.70 -13.82 -3.68
CA PRO A 41 -4.17 -13.11 -2.52
C PRO A 41 -4.64 -11.65 -2.53
N GLU A 42 -5.08 -11.18 -1.38
CA GLU A 42 -5.60 -9.84 -1.17
C GLU A 42 -4.71 -9.03 -0.23
N ILE A 43 -4.53 -7.76 -0.54
CA ILE A 43 -3.80 -6.79 0.29
C ILE A 43 -4.75 -5.63 0.59
N ALA A 44 -5.00 -5.39 1.87
CA ALA A 44 -5.78 -4.23 2.30
C ALA A 44 -4.90 -2.99 2.34
N ILE A 45 -5.39 -1.84 1.87
CA ILE A 45 -4.74 -0.55 2.11
C ILE A 45 -5.65 0.30 3.00
N ALA A 46 -5.14 0.68 4.16
CA ALA A 46 -5.82 1.54 5.11
C ALA A 46 -4.99 2.79 5.41
N GLY A 47 -5.67 3.77 5.97
CA GLY A 47 -5.02 4.99 6.43
C GLY A 47 -6.03 6.10 6.63
N ARG A 48 -5.61 7.11 7.39
CA ARG A 48 -6.44 8.30 7.62
C ARG A 48 -6.88 8.94 6.32
N SER A 49 -8.05 9.56 6.36
CA SER A 49 -8.53 10.41 5.27
C SER A 49 -7.45 11.42 4.85
N ASN A 50 -7.28 11.58 3.53
CA ASN A 50 -6.26 12.44 2.90
C ASN A 50 -4.80 12.06 3.14
N VAL A 51 -4.50 10.86 3.65
CA VAL A 51 -3.11 10.36 3.80
C VAL A 51 -2.40 10.18 2.46
N GLY A 52 -3.15 10.05 1.36
CA GLY A 52 -2.60 9.86 0.02
C GLY A 52 -2.82 8.47 -0.57
N LYS A 53 -3.71 7.66 0.01
CA LYS A 53 -4.08 6.31 -0.45
C LYS A 53 -4.40 6.20 -1.95
N SER A 54 -5.39 6.96 -2.43
CA SER A 54 -5.74 6.95 -3.86
C SER A 54 -4.61 7.49 -4.75
N SER A 55 -3.81 8.45 -4.25
CA SER A 55 -2.64 8.95 -4.99
C SER A 55 -1.54 7.89 -5.10
N LEU A 56 -1.28 7.14 -4.02
CA LEU A 56 -0.36 6.02 -3.99
C LEU A 56 -0.79 4.94 -4.98
N LEU A 57 -2.06 4.53 -4.95
CA LEU A 57 -2.61 3.54 -5.88
C LEU A 57 -2.42 3.96 -7.33
N ASN A 58 -2.86 5.16 -7.70
CA ASN A 58 -2.71 5.68 -9.06
C ASN A 58 -1.22 5.78 -9.49
N ALA A 59 -0.33 6.16 -8.58
CA ALA A 59 1.10 6.26 -8.87
C ALA A 59 1.76 4.87 -9.00
N LEU A 60 1.34 3.90 -8.19
CA LEU A 60 1.83 2.53 -8.23
C LEU A 60 1.53 1.88 -9.59
N VAL A 61 0.35 2.15 -10.14
CA VAL A 61 -0.13 1.54 -11.40
C VAL A 61 0.19 2.38 -12.65
N GLY A 62 0.70 3.60 -12.49
CA GLY A 62 0.97 4.53 -13.60
C GLY A 62 -0.28 5.02 -14.35
N GLN A 63 -1.48 4.76 -13.84
CA GLN A 63 -2.75 5.15 -14.45
C GLN A 63 -3.42 6.27 -13.67
N ARG A 64 -3.71 7.39 -14.34
CA ARG A 64 -4.45 8.50 -13.73
C ARG A 64 -5.93 8.15 -13.67
N GLY A 65 -6.52 8.22 -12.47
CA GLY A 65 -7.97 8.13 -12.27
C GLY A 65 -8.52 6.71 -12.09
N LEU A 66 -7.66 5.69 -11.99
CA LEU A 66 -8.08 4.32 -11.65
C LEU A 66 -8.70 4.28 -10.25
N ALA A 67 -7.96 4.76 -9.25
CA ALA A 67 -8.49 5.02 -7.93
C ALA A 67 -9.04 6.44 -7.90
N ARG A 68 -10.37 6.60 -7.90
CA ARG A 68 -11.00 7.91 -7.79
C ARG A 68 -10.60 8.55 -6.47
N VAL A 69 -9.95 9.72 -6.55
CA VAL A 69 -9.68 10.56 -5.38
C VAL A 69 -11.02 11.13 -4.93
N SER A 70 -11.73 10.43 -4.04
CA SER A 70 -13.00 10.94 -3.52
C SER A 70 -12.74 12.21 -2.72
N ARG A 71 -13.28 13.34 -3.20
CA ARG A 71 -13.23 14.65 -2.54
C ARG A 71 -14.46 14.89 -1.65
N THR A 72 -15.46 14.01 -1.70
CA THR A 72 -16.74 14.14 -0.99
C THR A 72 -16.86 13.03 0.05
N PRO A 73 -16.56 13.31 1.32
CA PRO A 73 -16.63 12.34 2.40
C PRO A 73 -18.07 12.08 2.86
N GLY A 74 -18.37 10.83 3.22
CA GLY A 74 -19.37 10.53 4.25
C GLY A 74 -20.75 9.98 3.86
N ARG A 75 -21.04 9.56 2.62
CA ARG A 75 -22.35 8.92 2.31
C ARG A 75 -22.32 7.41 2.04
N THR A 76 -21.23 6.86 1.52
CA THR A 76 -21.10 5.42 1.33
C THR A 76 -19.63 5.05 1.49
N GLN A 77 -19.31 4.24 2.50
CA GLN A 77 -18.00 3.62 2.63
C GLN A 77 -18.07 2.31 1.83
N LEU A 78 -17.20 2.17 0.83
CA LEU A 78 -17.12 1.00 -0.04
C LEU A 78 -15.71 0.45 -0.02
N LEU A 79 -15.58 -0.87 -0.15
CA LEU A 79 -14.32 -1.56 -0.41
C LEU A 79 -14.06 -1.50 -1.92
N ASN A 80 -13.06 -0.74 -2.37
CA ASN A 80 -12.73 -0.71 -3.80
C ASN A 80 -11.68 -1.78 -4.10
N VAL A 81 -12.03 -2.74 -4.94
CA VAL A 81 -11.18 -3.88 -5.27
C VAL A 81 -10.52 -3.65 -6.63
N PHE A 82 -9.19 -3.74 -6.64
CA PHE A 82 -8.37 -3.62 -7.84
C PHE A 82 -7.56 -4.91 -8.04
N GLU A 83 -7.57 -5.47 -9.25
CA GLU A 83 -6.64 -6.54 -9.61
C GLU A 83 -5.35 -5.91 -10.14
N LEU A 84 -4.21 -6.31 -9.57
CA LEU A 84 -2.88 -5.84 -9.95
C LEU A 84 -2.08 -7.00 -10.54
N THR A 85 -1.39 -6.74 -11.66
CA THR A 85 -0.37 -7.63 -12.20
C THR A 85 0.99 -7.01 -12.01
N LEU A 86 1.89 -7.74 -11.33
CA LEU A 86 3.27 -7.36 -11.09
C LEU A 86 4.19 -8.15 -12.03
N ALA A 87 5.24 -7.49 -12.50
CA ALA A 87 6.35 -8.10 -13.22
C ALA A 87 7.63 -7.93 -12.39
N GLY A 88 8.37 -9.02 -12.23
CA GLY A 88 9.60 -9.10 -11.44
C GLY A 88 10.81 -9.53 -12.26
N PRO A 89 11.95 -9.76 -11.59
CA PRO A 89 13.18 -10.27 -12.19
C PRO A 89 12.95 -11.61 -12.91
N GLY A 90 13.79 -11.91 -13.90
CA GLY A 90 13.70 -13.17 -14.66
C GLY A 90 12.39 -13.37 -15.45
N GLY A 91 11.57 -12.32 -15.61
CA GLY A 91 10.27 -12.42 -16.29
C GLY A 91 9.15 -12.96 -15.39
N ALA A 92 9.37 -13.06 -14.08
CA ALA A 92 8.36 -13.50 -13.13
C ALA A 92 7.11 -12.60 -13.19
N ARG A 93 5.93 -13.21 -13.05
CA ARG A 93 4.66 -12.49 -12.92
C ARG A 93 3.89 -12.95 -11.69
N ARG A 94 3.21 -11.99 -11.05
CA ARG A 94 2.32 -12.22 -9.91
C ARG A 94 1.03 -11.43 -10.12
N THR A 95 -0.08 -11.97 -9.65
CA THR A 95 -1.37 -11.29 -9.67
C THR A 95 -1.95 -11.34 -8.27
N LEU A 96 -2.38 -10.17 -7.78
CA LEU A 96 -3.01 -10.01 -6.48
C LEU A 96 -4.18 -9.03 -6.59
N ARG A 97 -4.99 -8.98 -5.54
CA ARG A 97 -6.01 -7.94 -5.39
C ARG A 97 -5.60 -6.96 -4.32
N CYS A 98 -5.65 -5.68 -4.67
CA CYS A 98 -5.49 -4.59 -3.74
C CYS A 98 -6.88 -4.08 -3.37
N VAL A 99 -7.20 -4.08 -2.07
CA VAL A 99 -8.49 -3.64 -1.55
C VAL A 99 -8.32 -2.34 -0.79
N ASP A 100 -8.84 -1.28 -1.39
CA ASP A 100 -8.83 0.07 -0.85
C ASP A 100 -9.90 0.20 0.24
N LEU A 101 -9.47 0.22 1.50
CA LEU A 101 -10.39 0.37 2.61
C LEU A 101 -10.85 1.83 2.74
N PRO A 102 -12.06 2.08 3.27
CA PRO A 102 -12.51 3.42 3.60
C PRO A 102 -11.50 4.16 4.50
N GLY A 103 -11.27 5.44 4.23
CA GLY A 103 -10.39 6.24 5.08
C GLY A 103 -11.07 6.58 6.42
N TYR A 104 -10.37 6.38 7.53
CA TYR A 104 -10.87 6.71 8.87
C TYR A 104 -10.41 8.10 9.35
N GLY A 105 -10.88 8.50 10.53
CA GLY A 105 -10.49 9.77 11.18
C GLY A 105 -11.07 11.02 10.51
N PHE A 106 -12.24 10.92 9.87
CA PHE A 106 -12.90 12.06 9.26
C PHE A 106 -13.62 12.92 10.31
N ALA A 107 -13.28 14.21 10.37
CA ALA A 107 -13.82 15.15 11.36
C ALA A 107 -15.34 15.36 11.25
N ALA A 108 -15.96 15.10 10.11
CA ALA A 108 -17.42 15.20 9.92
C ALA A 108 -18.18 13.87 10.07
N ALA A 109 -17.51 12.75 10.39
CA ALA A 109 -18.21 11.51 10.70
C ALA A 109 -19.04 11.66 12.00
N ARG A 110 -20.07 10.84 12.18
CA ARG A 110 -20.85 10.80 13.43
C ARG A 110 -19.95 10.39 14.60
N ARG A 111 -20.29 10.80 15.83
CA ARG A 111 -19.43 10.63 17.02
C ARG A 111 -19.06 9.16 17.27
N GLU A 112 -19.96 8.22 16.98
CA GLU A 112 -19.72 6.78 17.11
C GLU A 112 -18.66 6.27 16.12
N VAL A 113 -18.65 6.80 14.88
CA VAL A 113 -17.66 6.47 13.83
C VAL A 113 -16.33 7.22 14.04
N ARG A 114 -16.27 8.20 14.95
CA ARG A 114 -15.02 8.89 15.28
C ARG A 114 -14.17 8.13 16.31
N GLN A 115 -14.77 7.25 17.10
CA GLN A 115 -14.10 6.58 18.23
C GLN A 115 -13.44 5.25 17.86
N GLY A 116 -13.70 4.74 16.66
CA GLY A 116 -13.07 3.53 16.10
C GLY A 116 -13.08 3.59 14.58
N PHE A 117 -12.63 2.52 13.93
CA PHE A 117 -12.81 2.33 12.48
C PHE A 117 -14.19 1.72 12.19
N ALA A 118 -14.61 1.72 10.93
CA ALA A 118 -15.94 1.21 10.57
C ALA A 118 -15.98 -0.33 10.73
N PRO A 119 -17.14 -0.93 11.09
CA PRO A 119 -17.29 -2.40 11.15
C PRO A 119 -16.86 -3.12 9.87
N MET A 120 -16.95 -2.43 8.72
CA MET A 120 -16.45 -2.92 7.44
C MET A 120 -14.93 -3.16 7.42
N ILE A 121 -14.14 -2.32 8.10
CA ILE A 121 -12.68 -2.47 8.21
C ILE A 121 -12.37 -3.64 9.14
N GLU A 122 -13.02 -3.69 10.31
CA GLU A 122 -12.90 -4.79 11.27
C GLU A 122 -13.22 -6.13 10.63
N GLY A 123 -14.42 -6.27 10.04
CA GLY A 123 -14.85 -7.50 9.41
C GLY A 123 -13.93 -7.93 8.26
N TYR A 124 -13.44 -6.99 7.45
CA TYR A 124 -12.51 -7.32 6.38
C TYR A 124 -11.15 -7.82 6.91
N LEU A 125 -10.61 -7.21 7.97
CA LEU A 125 -9.37 -7.67 8.59
C LEU A 125 -9.53 -8.98 9.37
N ALA A 126 -10.67 -9.18 10.02
CA ALA A 126 -10.94 -10.36 10.83
C ALA A 126 -11.27 -11.59 9.96
N GLU A 127 -12.20 -11.45 9.01
CA GLU A 127 -12.88 -12.59 8.40
C GLU A 127 -12.37 -12.94 7.00
N ARG A 128 -11.66 -12.02 6.31
CA ARG A 128 -11.25 -12.26 4.93
C ARG A 128 -10.08 -13.23 4.84
N GLU A 129 -10.35 -14.49 4.54
CA GLU A 129 -9.31 -15.53 4.41
C GLU A 129 -8.26 -15.22 3.33
N ALA A 130 -8.67 -14.60 2.22
CA ALA A 130 -7.78 -14.22 1.13
C ALA A 130 -6.77 -13.12 1.50
N LEU A 131 -7.00 -12.38 2.60
CA LEU A 131 -6.17 -11.27 3.02
C LEU A 131 -4.82 -11.74 3.55
N ARG A 132 -3.74 -11.28 2.90
CA ARG A 132 -2.35 -11.63 3.23
C ARG A 132 -1.66 -10.58 4.08
N ALA A 133 -1.99 -9.32 3.90
CA ALA A 133 -1.43 -8.25 4.72
C ALA A 133 -2.29 -6.99 4.69
N LEU A 134 -2.12 -6.17 5.73
CA LEU A 134 -2.52 -4.78 5.75
C LEU A 134 -1.34 -3.90 5.33
N VAL A 135 -1.60 -2.91 4.49
CA VAL A 135 -0.70 -1.79 4.23
C VAL A 135 -1.27 -0.56 4.93
N LEU A 136 -0.60 -0.13 6.00
CA LEU A 136 -0.98 1.04 6.77
C LEU A 136 -0.24 2.27 6.26
N LEU A 137 -0.98 3.25 5.77
CA LEU A 137 -0.41 4.50 5.27
C LEU A 137 -0.33 5.57 6.36
N VAL A 138 0.82 6.25 6.46
CA VAL A 138 1.07 7.37 7.38
C VAL A 138 1.64 8.57 6.62
N ASP A 139 1.08 9.77 6.83
CA ASP A 139 1.57 10.99 6.16
C ASP A 139 2.87 11.45 6.81
N ALA A 140 3.96 11.53 6.02
CA ALA A 140 5.28 11.94 6.50
C ALA A 140 5.27 13.25 7.30
N ARG A 141 4.36 14.18 6.96
CA ARG A 141 4.28 15.50 7.60
C ARG A 141 3.77 15.45 9.03
N ARG A 142 3.07 14.38 9.42
CA ARG A 142 2.57 14.18 10.78
C ARG A 142 3.68 13.65 11.69
N GLY A 143 4.50 12.75 11.17
CA GLY A 143 5.66 12.23 11.89
C GLY A 143 5.35 11.29 13.07
N GLU A 144 4.09 10.87 13.23
CA GLU A 144 3.61 10.01 14.30
C GLU A 144 2.32 9.26 13.89
N LEU A 145 2.03 8.16 14.59
CA LEU A 145 0.77 7.41 14.48
C LEU A 145 -0.32 8.07 15.31
N SER A 146 -1.52 8.19 14.77
CA SER A 146 -2.68 8.56 15.58
C SER A 146 -3.20 7.37 16.39
N ASP A 147 -4.04 7.65 17.39
CA ASP A 147 -4.69 6.62 18.19
C ASP A 147 -5.46 5.60 17.32
N LEU A 148 -6.12 6.05 16.25
CA LEU A 148 -6.81 5.15 15.31
C LEU A 148 -5.83 4.31 14.47
N ASP A 149 -4.63 4.83 14.17
CA ASP A 149 -3.60 4.05 13.49
C ASP A 149 -3.06 2.96 14.43
N GLN A 150 -2.85 3.29 15.71
CA GLN A 150 -2.40 2.35 16.74
C GLN A 150 -3.45 1.26 17.01
N GLN A 151 -4.73 1.63 17.17
CA GLN A 151 -5.82 0.66 17.34
C GLN A 151 -5.94 -0.27 16.13
N LEU A 152 -5.73 0.24 14.91
CA LEU A 152 -5.79 -0.60 13.71
C LEU A 152 -4.62 -1.58 13.63
N LEU A 153 -3.42 -1.16 14.07
CA LEU A 153 -2.25 -2.04 14.19
C LEU A 153 -2.48 -3.13 15.23
N GLU A 154 -3.01 -2.77 16.39
CA GLU A 154 -3.36 -3.72 17.46
C GLU A 154 -4.40 -4.73 16.95
N PHE A 155 -5.48 -4.26 16.33
CA PHE A 155 -6.50 -5.14 15.74
C PHE A 155 -5.92 -6.06 14.66
N ALA A 156 -5.09 -5.54 13.76
CA ALA A 156 -4.43 -6.36 12.76
C ALA A 156 -3.53 -7.44 13.40
N SER A 157 -2.80 -7.08 14.46
CA SER A 157 -1.96 -8.01 15.22
C SER A 157 -2.78 -9.11 15.90
N ASP A 158 -3.88 -8.75 16.57
CA ASP A 158 -4.78 -9.69 17.24
C ASP A 158 -5.39 -10.71 16.27
N HIS A 159 -5.61 -10.29 15.02
CA HIS A 159 -6.10 -11.13 13.94
C HIS A 159 -4.98 -11.74 13.07
N GLN A 160 -3.73 -11.71 13.54
CA GLN A 160 -2.57 -12.30 12.86
C GLN A 160 -2.41 -11.81 11.41
N ARG A 161 -2.72 -10.54 11.16
CA ARG A 161 -2.56 -9.90 9.85
C ARG A 161 -1.23 -9.16 9.80
N PRO A 162 -0.23 -9.65 9.02
CA PRO A 162 1.01 -8.92 8.79
C PRO A 162 0.72 -7.50 8.32
N THR A 163 1.44 -6.52 8.85
CA THR A 163 1.23 -5.12 8.49
C THR A 163 2.50 -4.48 7.96
N LEU A 164 2.41 -3.91 6.75
CA LEU A 164 3.44 -3.08 6.15
C LEU A 164 3.17 -1.61 6.47
N LEU A 165 4.13 -0.95 7.12
CA LEU A 165 4.04 0.47 7.42
C LEU A 165 4.63 1.30 6.27
N VAL A 166 3.79 2.11 5.62
CA VAL A 166 4.17 2.91 4.47
C VAL A 166 3.99 4.40 4.76
N ILE A 167 5.09 5.12 4.81
CA ILE A 167 5.12 6.57 4.96
C ILE A 167 4.89 7.22 3.60
N THR A 168 3.81 7.96 3.43
CA THR A 168 3.46 8.67 2.19
C THR A 168 3.96 10.11 2.20
N LYS A 169 4.01 10.74 1.01
CA LYS A 169 4.40 12.16 0.83
C LYS A 169 5.79 12.48 1.37
N ALA A 170 6.72 11.53 1.32
CA ALA A 170 8.10 11.72 1.76
C ALA A 170 8.80 12.88 1.03
N ASP A 171 8.37 13.22 -0.19
CA ASP A 171 8.85 14.39 -0.95
C ASP A 171 8.65 15.72 -0.21
N LYS A 172 7.74 15.79 0.77
CA LYS A 172 7.50 17.00 1.57
C LYS A 172 8.50 17.21 2.69
N LEU A 173 9.39 16.25 2.94
CA LEU A 173 10.44 16.34 3.93
C LEU A 173 11.82 16.33 3.27
N GLY A 174 12.78 17.02 3.90
CA GLY A 174 14.21 16.89 3.59
C GLY A 174 14.78 15.54 4.04
N ALA A 175 15.95 15.14 3.52
CA ALA A 175 16.54 13.82 3.74
C ALA A 175 16.72 13.47 5.24
N ALA A 176 17.23 14.39 6.04
CA ALA A 176 17.40 14.19 7.48
C ALA A 176 16.06 13.96 8.20
N ALA A 177 15.05 14.76 7.87
CA ALA A 177 13.71 14.62 8.44
C ALA A 177 13.02 13.31 8.04
N ARG A 178 13.22 12.83 6.80
CA ARG A 178 12.73 11.50 6.37
C ARG A 178 13.33 10.39 7.23
N GLY A 179 14.63 10.43 7.46
CA GLY A 179 15.33 9.47 8.31
C GLY A 179 14.82 9.46 9.75
N LEU A 180 14.59 10.65 10.31
CA LEU A 180 14.06 10.80 11.67
C LEU A 180 12.62 10.26 11.79
N VAL A 181 11.73 10.65 10.88
CA VAL A 181 10.33 10.17 10.88
C VAL A 181 10.27 8.65 10.70
N ARG A 182 11.09 8.10 9.80
CA ARG A 182 11.16 6.65 9.58
C ARG A 182 11.60 5.91 10.85
N ARG A 183 12.65 6.38 11.52
CA ARG A 183 13.12 5.78 12.79
C ARG A 183 12.04 5.88 13.87
N ARG A 184 11.48 7.06 14.08
CA ARG A 184 10.46 7.29 15.10
C ARG A 184 9.24 6.40 14.94
N LEU A 185 8.74 6.25 13.71
CA LEU A 185 7.61 5.39 13.41
C LEU A 185 7.97 3.90 13.58
N ALA A 186 9.18 3.50 13.17
CA ALA A 186 9.66 2.14 13.37
C ALA A 186 9.76 1.78 14.87
N ASP A 187 10.36 2.67 15.66
CA ASP A 187 10.48 2.53 17.11
C ASP A 187 9.09 2.43 17.77
N SER A 188 8.11 3.23 17.31
CA SER A 188 6.74 3.24 17.87
C SER A 188 5.96 1.95 17.69
N VAL A 189 6.38 1.11 16.73
CA VAL A 189 5.74 -0.19 16.44
C VAL A 189 6.70 -1.37 16.64
N GLY A 190 7.89 -1.12 17.19
CA GLY A 190 8.87 -2.15 17.52
C GLY A 190 9.51 -2.86 16.33
N VAL A 191 9.60 -2.21 15.16
CA VAL A 191 10.23 -2.79 13.94
C VAL A 191 11.53 -2.08 13.58
N ALA A 192 12.35 -2.67 12.70
CA ALA A 192 13.56 -1.98 12.27
C ALA A 192 13.21 -0.85 11.28
N PRO A 193 13.96 0.28 11.27
CA PRO A 193 13.69 1.38 10.34
C PRO A 193 13.75 1.01 8.85
N ARG A 194 14.36 -0.12 8.50
CA ARG A 194 14.39 -0.64 7.12
C ARG A 194 13.06 -1.27 6.70
N ASP A 195 12.26 -1.73 7.66
CA ASP A 195 10.96 -2.37 7.43
C ASP A 195 9.83 -1.33 7.28
N VAL A 196 10.15 -0.04 7.43
CA VAL A 196 9.22 1.08 7.21
C VAL A 196 9.53 1.75 5.87
N LEU A 197 8.60 1.64 4.93
CA LEU A 197 8.79 2.10 3.56
C LEU A 197 8.50 3.58 3.40
N LEU A 198 9.41 4.33 2.78
CA LEU A 198 9.21 5.73 2.41
C LEU A 198 8.71 5.82 0.96
N THR A 199 7.55 6.43 0.76
CA THR A 199 6.93 6.57 -0.56
C THR A 199 6.56 8.00 -0.90
N SER A 200 6.54 8.29 -2.20
CA SER A 200 5.99 9.54 -2.73
C SER A 200 5.31 9.29 -4.08
N ALA A 201 4.01 9.52 -4.11
CA ALA A 201 3.21 9.40 -5.32
C ALA A 201 3.61 10.42 -6.42
N SER A 202 4.17 11.57 -6.04
CA SER A 202 4.57 12.63 -6.99
C SER A 202 5.93 12.36 -7.63
N THR A 203 6.84 11.71 -6.91
CA THR A 203 8.22 11.46 -7.38
C THR A 203 8.45 10.01 -7.79
N GLY A 204 7.55 9.09 -7.44
CA GLY A 204 7.71 7.65 -7.66
C GLY A 204 8.60 6.96 -6.62
N LEU A 205 9.13 7.70 -5.63
CA LEU A 205 9.97 7.15 -4.57
C LEU A 205 9.28 5.96 -3.89
N GLY A 206 10.02 4.86 -3.74
CA GLY A 206 9.61 3.67 -2.99
C GLY A 206 8.43 2.90 -3.57
N LEU A 207 7.95 3.21 -4.78
CA LEU A 207 6.79 2.51 -5.35
C LEU A 207 7.17 1.22 -6.08
N GLN A 208 8.29 1.26 -6.81
CA GLN A 208 8.78 0.18 -7.65
C GLN A 208 10.28 -0.04 -7.40
N GLY A 209 10.82 -1.16 -7.88
CA GLY A 209 12.22 -1.52 -7.71
C GLY A 209 12.39 -2.73 -6.78
N PRO A 210 13.63 -3.08 -6.42
CA PRO A 210 13.92 -4.25 -5.58
C PRO A 210 13.46 -4.07 -4.13
N ASP A 211 13.50 -2.84 -3.62
CA ASP A 211 13.15 -2.49 -2.23
C ASP A 211 11.92 -1.55 -2.16
N GLY A 212 11.06 -1.61 -3.17
CA GLY A 212 9.87 -0.77 -3.27
C GLY A 212 8.60 -1.52 -2.87
N LEU A 213 7.49 -0.79 -2.75
CA LEU A 213 6.19 -1.36 -2.39
C LEU A 213 5.78 -2.51 -3.32
N ALA A 214 6.07 -2.42 -4.62
CA ALA A 214 5.79 -3.50 -5.56
C ALA A 214 6.55 -4.81 -5.22
N ALA A 215 7.73 -4.73 -4.62
CA ALA A 215 8.48 -5.91 -4.19
C ALA A 215 7.87 -6.53 -2.94
N ASP A 216 7.53 -5.72 -1.95
CA ASP A 216 6.84 -6.18 -0.73
C ASP A 216 5.50 -6.85 -1.07
N LEU A 217 4.71 -6.21 -1.95
CA LEU A 217 3.45 -6.76 -2.44
C LEU A 217 3.63 -8.08 -3.20
N ALA A 218 4.71 -8.22 -3.97
CA ALA A 218 4.99 -9.45 -4.69
C ALA A 218 5.41 -10.59 -3.77
N ALA A 219 6.17 -10.31 -2.71
CA ALA A 219 6.56 -11.28 -1.69
C ALA A 219 5.33 -11.84 -0.94
N LEU A 220 4.33 -10.99 -0.68
CA LEU A 220 3.09 -11.36 -0.01
C LEU A 220 2.14 -12.23 -0.86
N CYS A 221 2.46 -12.46 -2.14
CA CYS A 221 1.72 -13.37 -3.01
C CYS A 221 2.10 -14.85 -2.81
N GLU A 222 3.23 -15.13 -2.17
CA GLU A 222 3.69 -16.50 -1.96
C GLU A 222 3.05 -17.08 -0.70
N PRO A 223 2.54 -18.32 -0.72
CA PRO A 223 2.18 -18.99 0.53
C PRO A 223 3.44 -19.15 1.38
N GLU A 224 3.33 -19.03 2.71
CA GLU A 224 4.42 -19.45 3.60
C GLU A 224 4.81 -20.90 3.25
N PRO A 225 6.11 -21.22 3.17
CA PRO A 225 6.51 -22.61 3.04
C PRO A 225 5.99 -23.38 4.25
N ALA A 226 5.28 -24.48 3.97
CA ALA A 226 4.77 -25.41 4.96
C ALA A 226 5.87 -26.06 5.80
#